data_AF-A0A107FUG7-F1
#
_entry.id   AF-A0A107FUG7-F1
#
_cell.length_a   1.000
_cell.length_b   1.000
_cell.length_c   1.000
_cell.angle_alpha   90.00
_cell.angle_beta   90.00
_cell.angle_gamma   90.00
#
_symmetry.space_group_name_H-M   'P 1'
#
loop_
_entity.id
_entity.type
_entity.pdbx_description
1 polymer ?
#
loop_
_entity_poly.entity_id
_entity_poly.type
_entity_poly.pdbx_seq_one_letter_code
_entity_poly.pdbx_strand_id
1 'polypeptide(L)'
;MRAPQPRSALQVILREHRQLSTVIAGMQHFVERLAAGATMPGLMVLRAMLYYIREYPEQIHHPNEDRHLFARLRRRTQALDEVIDELEAQHAQGEALLRNIEHALTRCEQVGESAYPQLRAAVDEYAAFYLKHMHVEEAVILPAARQWLTVEDWIELDDAFGANRDPFEGEKFDEDFERLYALIVQVIPEAQA
;
A
#
# COMPACT_ATOMS: atom_id res chain seq x y z
N MET A 1 25.29 11.85 26.05
CA MET A 1 23.98 11.30 25.66
C MET A 1 23.93 11.30 24.14
N ARG A 2 23.87 10.13 23.48
CA ARG A 2 23.70 10.08 22.03
C ARG A 2 22.29 10.57 21.71
N ALA A 3 22.15 11.46 20.73
CA ALA A 3 20.85 11.85 20.20
C ALA A 3 20.11 10.60 19.69
N PRO A 4 18.79 10.48 19.87
CA PRO A 4 18.03 9.40 19.26
C PRO A 4 18.25 9.45 17.74
N GLN A 5 18.74 8.34 17.19
CA GLN A 5 18.89 8.17 15.75
C GLN A 5 17.49 8.29 15.12
N PRO A 6 17.33 9.01 13.99
CA PRO A 6 16.04 9.11 13.33
C PRO A 6 15.59 7.69 12.93
N ARG A 7 14.43 7.25 13.45
CA ARG A 7 13.83 5.95 13.15
C ARG A 7 13.34 5.95 11.71
N SER A 8 14.17 5.49 10.78
CA SER A 8 13.89 5.55 9.34
C SER A 8 12.73 4.63 8.97
N ALA A 9 12.61 3.45 9.60
CA ALA A 9 11.59 2.46 9.24
C ALA A 9 10.16 3.03 9.35
N LEU A 10 9.83 3.73 10.44
CA LEU A 10 8.50 4.33 10.60
C LEU A 10 8.22 5.43 9.57
N GLN A 11 9.26 6.18 9.17
CA GLN A 11 9.11 7.21 8.15
C GLN A 11 8.90 6.60 6.76
N VAL A 12 9.56 5.47 6.50
CA VAL A 12 9.39 4.67 5.28
C VAL A 12 7.97 4.10 5.21
N ILE A 13 7.51 3.38 6.23
CA ILE A 13 6.13 2.83 6.30
C ILE A 13 5.09 3.93 6.04
N LEU A 14 5.17 5.04 6.79
CA LEU A 14 4.22 6.15 6.63
C LEU A 14 4.29 6.80 5.23
N ARG A 15 5.45 6.77 4.57
CA ARG A 15 5.59 7.26 3.20
C ARG A 15 4.94 6.30 2.20
N GLU A 16 5.17 5.01 2.36
CA GLU A 16 4.58 3.94 1.55
C GLU A 16 3.05 3.97 1.66
N HIS A 17 2.49 4.12 2.87
CA HIS A 17 1.06 4.29 3.10
C HIS A 17 0.47 5.50 2.36
N ARG A 18 1.17 6.63 2.37
CA ARG A 18 0.74 7.84 1.64
C ARG A 18 0.74 7.62 0.13
N GLN A 19 1.75 6.93 -0.40
CA GLN A 19 1.82 6.61 -1.83
C GLN A 19 0.68 5.67 -2.22
N LEU A 20 0.47 4.60 -1.45
CA LEU A 20 -0.64 3.67 -1.67
C LEU A 20 -2.00 4.38 -1.61
N SER A 21 -2.22 5.21 -0.59
CA SER A 21 -3.44 6.03 -0.46
C SER A 21 -3.66 6.92 -1.68
N THR A 22 -2.59 7.52 -2.22
CA THR A 22 -2.67 8.38 -3.41
C THR A 22 -3.07 7.58 -4.65
N VAL A 23 -2.50 6.38 -4.83
CA VAL A 23 -2.85 5.50 -5.96
C VAL A 23 -4.31 5.04 -5.84
N ILE A 24 -4.74 4.60 -4.67
CA ILE A 24 -6.12 4.17 -4.41
C ILE A 24 -7.12 5.31 -4.65
N ALA A 25 -6.84 6.51 -4.15
CA ALA A 25 -7.69 7.68 -4.40
C ALA A 25 -7.76 8.01 -5.91
N GLY A 26 -6.64 7.87 -6.62
CA GLY A 26 -6.58 7.98 -8.07
C GLY A 26 -7.46 6.95 -8.79
N MET A 27 -7.48 5.70 -8.32
CA MET A 27 -8.36 4.66 -8.85
C MET A 27 -9.83 5.02 -8.64
N GLN A 28 -10.22 5.47 -7.43
CA GLN A 28 -11.58 5.91 -7.13
C GLN A 28 -12.02 7.05 -8.05
N HIS A 29 -11.19 8.08 -8.18
CA HIS A 29 -11.46 9.20 -9.08
C HIS A 29 -11.58 8.76 -10.55
N PHE A 30 -10.73 7.83 -10.98
CA PHE A 30 -10.78 7.26 -12.32
C PHE A 30 -12.13 6.56 -12.60
N VAL A 31 -12.57 5.67 -11.71
CA VAL A 31 -13.83 4.92 -11.91
C VAL A 31 -15.07 5.82 -11.77
N GLU A 32 -15.01 6.86 -10.95
CA GLU A 32 -16.07 7.87 -10.86
C GLU A 32 -16.25 8.63 -12.17
N ARG A 33 -15.15 9.12 -12.74
CA ARG A 33 -15.17 9.84 -14.02
C ARG A 33 -15.54 8.94 -15.19
N LEU A 34 -15.11 7.68 -15.16
CA LEU A 34 -15.48 6.68 -16.16
C LEU A 34 -17.00 6.46 -16.17
N ALA A 35 -17.62 6.35 -14.99
CA ALA A 35 -19.07 6.24 -14.84
C ALA A 35 -19.83 7.51 -15.27
N ALA A 36 -19.19 8.67 -15.18
CA ALA A 36 -19.75 9.95 -15.64
C ALA A 36 -19.64 10.17 -17.16
N GLY A 37 -19.09 9.20 -17.91
CA GLY A 37 -18.91 9.31 -19.36
C GLY A 37 -17.86 10.34 -19.79
N ALA A 38 -16.91 10.68 -18.90
CA ALA A 38 -15.85 11.63 -19.22
C ALA A 38 -14.88 11.03 -20.26
N THR A 39 -14.25 11.90 -21.06
CA THR A 39 -13.08 11.49 -21.84
C THR A 39 -11.94 11.19 -20.87
N MET A 40 -11.58 9.91 -20.76
CA MET A 40 -10.55 9.43 -19.84
C MET A 40 -9.31 8.96 -20.61
N PRO A 41 -8.13 8.99 -19.97
CA PRO A 41 -7.05 8.10 -20.37
C PRO A 41 -7.59 6.66 -20.48
N GLY A 42 -7.05 5.86 -21.41
CA GLY A 42 -7.50 4.48 -21.58
C GLY A 42 -7.34 3.64 -20.29
N LEU A 43 -8.05 2.52 -20.21
CA LEU A 43 -8.06 1.58 -19.06
C LEU A 43 -6.65 1.09 -18.65
N MET A 44 -5.65 1.25 -19.52
CA MET A 44 -4.24 0.99 -19.24
C MET A 44 -3.70 1.74 -18.01
N VAL A 45 -4.24 2.93 -17.70
CA VAL A 45 -3.83 3.67 -16.49
C VAL A 45 -4.22 2.90 -15.23
N LEU A 46 -5.43 2.33 -15.21
CA LEU A 46 -5.88 1.51 -14.09
C LEU A 46 -5.05 0.20 -14.00
N ARG A 47 -4.63 -0.36 -15.14
CA ARG A 47 -3.68 -1.49 -15.16
C ARG A 47 -2.33 -1.12 -14.53
N ALA A 48 -1.79 0.07 -14.82
CA ALA A 48 -0.54 0.53 -14.22
C ALA A 48 -0.66 0.72 -12.70
N MET A 49 -1.79 1.25 -12.22
CA MET A 49 -2.08 1.37 -10.78
C MET A 49 -2.15 0.00 -10.10
N LEU A 50 -2.87 -0.96 -10.69
CA LEU A 50 -2.97 -2.33 -10.17
C LEU A 50 -1.61 -3.04 -10.15
N TYR A 51 -0.79 -2.83 -11.18
CA TYR A 51 0.57 -3.35 -11.24
C TYR A 51 1.44 -2.76 -10.12
N TYR A 52 1.42 -1.44 -9.92
CA TYR A 52 2.13 -0.80 -8.81
C TYR A 52 1.74 -1.42 -7.46
N ILE A 53 0.43 -1.58 -7.21
CA ILE A 53 -0.08 -2.12 -5.95
C ILE A 53 0.36 -3.58 -5.74
N ARG A 54 0.29 -4.40 -6.78
CA ARG A 54 0.74 -5.79 -6.69
C ARG A 54 2.22 -5.87 -6.37
N GLU A 55 3.05 -5.19 -7.15
CA GLU A 55 4.49 -5.44 -7.08
C GLU A 55 5.16 -4.76 -5.88
N TYR A 56 4.54 -3.73 -5.29
CA TYR A 56 5.15 -2.97 -4.19
C TYR A 56 4.44 -3.15 -2.85
N PRO A 57 3.21 -2.62 -2.60
CA PRO A 57 2.48 -2.91 -1.37
C PRO A 57 2.42 -4.39 -1.00
N GLU A 58 1.96 -5.24 -1.91
CA GLU A 58 1.66 -6.64 -1.57
C GLU A 58 2.90 -7.53 -1.50
N GLN A 59 3.89 -7.32 -2.38
CA GLN A 59 5.08 -8.18 -2.43
C GLN A 59 6.24 -7.70 -1.57
N ILE A 60 6.22 -6.45 -1.08
CA ILE A 60 7.37 -5.86 -0.41
C ILE A 60 6.99 -5.22 0.91
N HIS A 61 6.06 -4.25 0.90
CA HIS A 61 5.69 -3.52 2.10
C HIS A 61 5.05 -4.44 3.15
N HIS A 62 3.98 -5.16 2.82
CA HIS A 62 3.34 -6.07 3.79
C HIS A 62 4.28 -7.19 4.27
N PRO A 63 5.06 -7.88 3.40
CA PRO A 63 6.03 -8.87 3.87
C PRO A 63 7.11 -8.28 4.79
N ASN A 64 7.50 -7.02 4.61
CA ASN A 64 8.43 -6.35 5.50
C ASN A 64 7.80 -6.09 6.87
N GLU A 65 6.54 -5.65 6.92
CA GLU A 65 5.82 -5.46 8.17
C GLU A 65 5.69 -6.77 8.94
N ASP A 66 5.23 -7.84 8.28
CA ASP A 66 5.07 -9.17 8.88
C ASP A 66 6.40 -9.69 9.43
N ARG A 67 7.44 -9.74 8.57
CA ARG A 67 8.72 -10.38 8.88
C ARG A 67 9.57 -9.57 9.85
N HIS A 68 9.41 -8.24 9.88
CA HIS A 68 10.32 -7.37 10.60
C HIS A 68 9.66 -6.58 11.72
N LEU A 69 8.52 -5.93 11.49
CA LEU A 69 7.86 -5.12 12.49
C LEU A 69 7.04 -5.98 13.45
N PHE A 70 6.11 -6.76 12.92
CA PHE A 70 5.18 -7.59 13.68
C PHE A 70 5.93 -8.69 14.45
N ALA A 71 6.85 -9.40 13.78
CA ALA A 71 7.68 -10.42 14.41
C ALA A 71 8.48 -9.89 15.62
N ARG A 72 8.95 -8.63 15.59
CA ARG A 72 9.66 -8.02 16.72
C ARG A 72 8.71 -7.62 17.83
N LEU A 73 7.55 -7.04 17.50
CA LEU A 73 6.52 -6.72 18.49
C LEU A 73 6.08 -7.96 19.28
N ARG A 74 5.83 -9.09 18.60
CA ARG A 74 5.48 -10.37 19.26
C ARG A 74 6.54 -10.88 20.23
N ARG A 75 7.82 -10.58 19.99
CA ARG A 75 8.92 -10.93 20.93
C ARG A 75 8.96 -10.04 22.16
N ARG A 76 8.34 -8.86 22.12
CA ARG A 76 8.37 -7.86 23.20
C ARG A 76 7.09 -7.82 24.03
N THR A 77 5.94 -8.16 23.44
CA THR A 77 4.65 -8.14 24.12
C THR A 77 3.64 -9.07 23.45
N GLN A 78 2.72 -9.63 24.25
CA GLN A 78 1.55 -10.39 23.77
C GLN A 78 0.30 -9.51 23.62
N ALA A 79 0.36 -8.25 24.08
CA ALA A 79 -0.80 -7.36 24.13
C ALA A 79 -1.37 -6.98 22.75
N LEU A 80 -0.65 -7.30 21.67
CA LEU A 80 -1.02 -6.98 20.30
C LEU A 80 -1.27 -8.24 19.45
N ASP A 81 -1.16 -9.45 20.02
CA ASP A 81 -1.18 -10.67 19.22
C ASP A 81 -2.44 -10.79 18.37
N GLU A 82 -3.62 -10.51 18.94
CA GLU A 82 -4.90 -10.52 18.19
C GLU A 82 -4.95 -9.45 17.09
N VAL A 83 -4.37 -8.27 17.33
CA VAL A 83 -4.33 -7.18 16.33
C VAL A 83 -3.39 -7.54 15.19
N ILE A 84 -2.25 -8.14 15.51
CA ILE A 84 -1.27 -8.57 14.50
C ILE A 84 -1.84 -9.75 13.70
N ASP A 85 -2.49 -10.72 14.34
CA ASP A 85 -3.16 -11.85 13.65
C ASP A 85 -4.18 -11.32 12.62
N GLU A 86 -4.97 -10.31 12.99
CA GLU A 86 -5.95 -9.69 12.11
C GLU A 86 -5.27 -8.93 10.95
N LEU A 87 -4.20 -8.18 11.20
CA LEU A 87 -3.46 -7.47 10.14
C LEU A 87 -2.80 -8.44 9.14
N GLU A 88 -2.18 -9.51 9.63
CA GLU A 88 -1.60 -10.57 8.78
C GLU A 88 -2.69 -11.24 7.91
N ALA A 89 -3.89 -11.45 8.46
CA ALA A 89 -5.03 -11.95 7.69
C ALA A 89 -5.53 -10.92 6.66
N GLN A 90 -5.52 -9.64 7.01
CA GLN A 90 -5.88 -8.55 6.11
C GLN A 90 -4.91 -8.45 4.94
N HIS A 91 -3.59 -8.62 5.11
CA HIS A 91 -2.65 -8.68 3.98
C HIS A 91 -3.08 -9.72 2.92
N ALA A 92 -3.49 -10.92 3.35
CA ALA A 92 -4.00 -11.93 2.42
C ALA A 92 -5.36 -11.56 1.79
N GLN A 93 -6.21 -10.82 2.51
CA GLN A 93 -7.48 -10.32 2.01
C GLN A 93 -7.30 -9.22 0.95
N GLY A 94 -6.32 -8.32 1.11
CA GLY A 94 -5.96 -7.27 0.15
C GLY A 94 -5.72 -7.84 -1.24
N GLU A 95 -4.87 -8.86 -1.33
CA GLU A 95 -4.59 -9.63 -2.55
C GLU A 95 -5.86 -10.18 -3.22
N ALA A 96 -6.83 -10.68 -2.44
CA ALA A 96 -8.09 -11.17 -2.98
C ALA A 96 -8.97 -10.06 -3.56
N LEU A 97 -9.04 -8.91 -2.88
CA LEU A 97 -9.79 -7.75 -3.37
C LEU A 97 -9.13 -7.15 -4.62
N LEU A 98 -7.80 -7.13 -4.69
CA LEU A 98 -7.06 -6.67 -5.86
C LEU A 98 -7.41 -7.51 -7.11
N ARG A 99 -7.45 -8.84 -6.96
CA ARG A 99 -7.89 -9.75 -8.04
C ARG A 99 -9.33 -9.50 -8.49
N ASN A 100 -10.22 -9.11 -7.57
CA ASN A 100 -11.59 -8.77 -7.94
C ASN A 100 -11.65 -7.53 -8.83
N ILE A 101 -10.83 -6.51 -8.54
CA ILE A 101 -10.72 -5.32 -9.40
C ILE A 101 -10.19 -5.71 -10.78
N GLU A 102 -9.16 -6.55 -10.86
CA GLU A 102 -8.62 -7.01 -12.14
C GLU A 102 -9.64 -7.78 -12.98
N HIS A 103 -10.43 -8.65 -12.35
CA HIS A 103 -11.52 -9.35 -13.03
C HIS A 103 -12.59 -8.38 -13.54
N ALA A 104 -12.98 -7.40 -12.72
CA ALA A 104 -13.95 -6.38 -13.13
C ALA A 104 -13.41 -5.51 -14.27
N LEU A 105 -12.11 -5.17 -14.25
CA LEU A 105 -11.44 -4.41 -15.29
C LEU A 105 -11.38 -5.19 -16.60
N THR A 106 -11.03 -6.47 -16.55
CA THR A 106 -11.07 -7.37 -17.72
C THR A 106 -12.47 -7.42 -18.32
N ARG A 107 -13.54 -7.43 -17.50
CA ARG A 107 -14.91 -7.36 -18.03
C ARG A 107 -15.16 -6.04 -18.76
N CYS A 108 -14.73 -4.90 -18.20
CA CYS A 108 -14.85 -3.60 -18.87
C CYS A 108 -14.15 -3.59 -20.24
N GLU A 109 -12.97 -4.20 -20.34
CA GLU A 109 -12.24 -4.31 -21.61
C GLU A 109 -12.97 -5.17 -22.66
N GLN A 110 -13.77 -6.15 -22.23
CA GLN A 110 -14.47 -7.07 -23.14
C GLN A 110 -15.91 -6.64 -23.49
N VAL A 111 -16.68 -6.14 -22.52
CA VAL A 111 -18.11 -5.82 -22.68
C VAL A 111 -18.42 -4.33 -22.60
N GLY A 112 -17.40 -3.48 -22.41
CA GLY A 112 -17.52 -2.03 -22.39
C GLY A 112 -18.25 -1.48 -21.17
N GLU A 113 -18.92 -0.34 -21.37
CA GLU A 113 -19.47 0.53 -20.31
C GLU A 113 -20.44 -0.17 -19.36
N SER A 114 -21.11 -1.22 -19.82
CA SER A 114 -22.04 -2.02 -19.01
C SER A 114 -21.40 -2.67 -17.77
N ALA A 115 -20.07 -2.80 -17.73
CA ALA A 115 -19.33 -3.36 -16.61
C ALA A 115 -18.75 -2.30 -15.63
N TYR A 116 -18.88 -1.00 -15.93
CA TYR A 116 -18.33 0.06 -15.08
C TYR A 116 -18.89 0.07 -13.65
N PRO A 117 -20.19 -0.19 -13.40
CA PRO A 117 -20.71 -0.24 -12.03
C PRO A 117 -20.04 -1.28 -11.15
N GLN A 118 -19.72 -2.47 -11.69
CA GLN A 118 -19.04 -3.52 -10.95
C GLN A 118 -17.58 -3.17 -10.68
N LEU A 119 -16.89 -2.56 -11.65
CA LEU A 119 -15.52 -2.07 -11.45
C LEU A 119 -15.46 -1.01 -10.34
N ARG A 120 -16.38 -0.04 -10.37
CA ARG A 120 -16.47 0.98 -9.33
C ARG A 120 -16.68 0.37 -7.95
N ALA A 121 -17.64 -0.55 -7.82
CA ALA A 121 -17.92 -1.21 -6.55
C ALA A 121 -16.69 -1.96 -5.99
N ALA A 122 -15.94 -2.65 -6.84
CA ALA A 122 -14.72 -3.35 -6.44
C ALA A 122 -13.61 -2.39 -5.98
N VAL A 123 -13.44 -1.26 -6.66
CA VAL A 123 -12.47 -0.22 -6.28
C VAL A 123 -12.86 0.46 -4.97
N ASP A 124 -14.14 0.77 -4.77
CA ASP A 124 -14.65 1.40 -3.55
C ASP A 124 -14.53 0.45 -2.32
N GLU A 125 -14.79 -0.84 -2.51
CA GLU A 125 -14.59 -1.86 -1.48
C GLU A 125 -13.11 -1.96 -1.07
N TYR A 126 -12.21 -2.01 -2.06
CA TYR A 126 -10.76 -2.05 -1.84
C TYR A 126 -10.25 -0.80 -1.12
N ALA A 127 -10.72 0.38 -1.51
CA ALA A 127 -10.35 1.64 -0.88
C ALA A 127 -10.79 1.71 0.60
N ALA A 128 -12.03 1.29 0.88
CA ALA A 128 -12.55 1.24 2.24
C ALA A 128 -11.81 0.22 3.13
N PHE A 129 -11.36 -0.89 2.54
CA PHE A 129 -10.53 -1.89 3.21
C PHE A 129 -9.16 -1.31 3.61
N TYR A 130 -8.41 -0.76 2.65
CA TYR A 130 -7.06 -0.26 2.91
C TYR A 130 -7.02 0.94 3.86
N LEU A 131 -8.02 1.82 3.79
CA LEU A 131 -8.14 2.93 4.73
C LEU A 131 -8.24 2.44 6.19
N LYS A 132 -9.00 1.37 6.43
CA LYS A 132 -9.14 0.79 7.77
C LYS A 132 -7.89 0.05 8.20
N HIS A 133 -7.30 -0.73 7.29
CA HIS A 133 -6.08 -1.48 7.51
C HIS A 133 -4.91 -0.57 7.97
N MET A 134 -4.54 0.41 7.13
CA MET A 134 -3.47 1.36 7.45
C MET A 134 -3.78 2.19 8.71
N HIS A 135 -5.05 2.49 8.98
CA HIS A 135 -5.42 3.20 10.20
C HIS A 135 -5.07 2.39 11.46
N VAL A 136 -5.31 1.08 11.47
CA VAL A 136 -4.95 0.22 12.60
C VAL A 136 -3.45 0.20 12.80
N GLU A 137 -2.68 0.06 11.72
CA GLU A 137 -1.22 0.08 11.79
C GLU A 137 -0.70 1.40 12.35
N GLU A 138 -1.13 2.52 11.78
CA GLU A 138 -0.66 3.84 12.17
C GLU A 138 -1.08 4.26 13.58
N ALA A 139 -2.30 3.89 14.01
CA ALA A 139 -2.85 4.31 15.29
C ALA A 139 -2.54 3.33 16.44
N VAL A 140 -2.26 2.06 16.14
CA VAL A 140 -2.05 1.02 17.16
C VAL A 140 -0.63 0.45 17.07
N ILE A 141 -0.23 -0.06 15.92
CA ILE A 141 1.05 -0.77 15.78
C ILE A 141 2.24 0.18 15.89
N LEU A 142 2.28 1.28 15.12
CA LEU A 142 3.44 2.17 15.11
C LEU A 142 3.67 2.86 16.48
N PRO A 143 2.65 3.29 17.23
CA PRO A 143 2.83 3.76 18.60
C PRO A 143 3.35 2.67 19.53
N ALA A 144 2.82 1.45 19.43
CA ALA A 144 3.27 0.35 20.26
C ALA A 144 4.72 -0.06 19.95
N ALA A 145 5.14 -0.01 18.68
CA ALA A 145 6.53 -0.22 18.29
C ALA A 145 7.46 0.77 19.01
N ARG A 146 7.07 2.05 19.08
CA ARG A 146 7.85 3.06 19.82
C ARG A 146 7.94 2.79 21.32
N GLN A 147 6.92 2.15 21.89
CA GLN A 147 6.84 1.83 23.31
C GLN A 147 7.63 0.57 23.68
N TRP A 148 7.56 -0.48 22.85
CA TRP A 148 8.02 -1.82 23.21
C TRP A 148 9.36 -2.22 22.58
N LEU A 149 9.73 -1.66 21.42
CA LEU A 149 10.96 -2.02 20.73
C LEU A 149 12.18 -1.40 21.42
N THR A 150 13.24 -2.22 21.59
CA THR A 150 14.52 -1.78 22.13
C THR A 150 15.36 -1.07 21.07
N VAL A 151 16.50 -0.51 21.47
CA VAL A 151 17.43 0.14 20.54
C VAL A 151 17.94 -0.85 19.50
N GLU A 152 18.23 -2.08 19.91
CA GLU A 152 18.69 -3.15 19.03
C GLU A 152 17.61 -3.54 18.01
N ASP A 153 16.34 -3.66 18.44
CA ASP A 153 15.23 -3.90 17.53
C ASP A 153 15.11 -2.80 16.49
N TRP A 154 15.27 -1.54 16.90
CA TRP A 154 15.22 -0.38 16.00
C TRP A 154 16.36 -0.41 14.98
N ILE A 155 17.59 -0.74 15.38
CA ILE A 155 18.71 -0.84 14.44
C ILE A 155 18.41 -1.90 13.38
N GLU A 156 17.98 -3.10 13.79
CA GLU A 156 17.71 -4.16 12.83
C GLU A 156 16.48 -3.87 11.96
N LEU A 157 15.47 -3.16 12.50
CA LEU A 157 14.28 -2.77 11.75
C LEU A 157 14.60 -1.67 10.74
N ASP A 158 15.39 -0.65 11.13
CA ASP A 158 15.85 0.41 10.24
C ASP A 158 16.77 -0.16 9.15
N ASP A 159 17.61 -1.16 9.46
CA ASP A 159 18.40 -1.88 8.47
C ASP A 159 17.51 -2.69 7.53
N ALA A 160 16.46 -3.37 8.00
CA ALA A 160 15.57 -4.15 7.14
C ALA A 160 14.78 -3.25 6.16
N PHE A 161 14.17 -2.17 6.67
CA PHE A 161 13.46 -1.19 5.82
C PHE A 161 14.43 -0.32 5.00
N GLY A 162 15.69 -0.23 5.41
CA GLY A 162 16.76 0.42 4.66
C GLY A 162 17.40 -0.49 3.59
N ALA A 163 17.46 -1.81 3.80
CA ALA A 163 18.10 -2.79 2.91
C ALA A 163 17.24 -3.16 1.70
N ASN A 164 15.96 -2.75 1.66
CA ASN A 164 15.25 -2.58 0.38
C ASN A 164 16.01 -1.63 -0.58
N ARG A 165 16.97 -0.86 -0.07
CA ARG A 165 17.99 -0.12 -0.84
C ARG A 165 19.32 -0.86 -0.83
N ASP A 166 19.34 -2.11 -1.28
CA ASP A 166 20.60 -2.74 -1.69
C ASP A 166 21.29 -1.79 -2.71
N PRO A 167 22.55 -1.38 -2.50
CA PRO A 167 23.25 -0.44 -3.38
C PRO A 167 23.40 -0.91 -4.83
N PHE A 168 23.15 -2.19 -5.13
CA PHE A 168 23.29 -2.76 -6.47
C PHE A 168 21.98 -3.23 -7.09
N GLU A 169 20.98 -3.65 -6.29
CA GLU A 169 19.66 -4.09 -6.79
C GLU A 169 18.49 -3.27 -6.25
N GLY A 170 18.55 -2.82 -5.00
CA GLY A 170 17.46 -2.12 -4.31
C GLY A 170 17.35 -0.64 -4.66
N GLU A 171 18.46 0.08 -4.87
CA GLU A 171 18.41 1.48 -5.33
C GLU A 171 17.73 1.61 -6.70
N LYS A 172 18.03 0.69 -7.62
CA LYS A 172 17.41 0.67 -8.95
C LYS A 172 15.93 0.27 -8.89
N PHE A 173 15.60 -0.67 -8.00
CA PHE A 173 14.24 -1.11 -7.76
C PHE A 173 13.37 0.02 -7.19
N ASP A 174 13.82 0.68 -6.12
CA ASP A 174 13.15 1.85 -5.54
C ASP A 174 12.97 2.97 -6.59
N GLU A 175 14.01 3.28 -7.39
CA GLU A 175 13.91 4.27 -8.45
C GLU A 175 12.83 3.95 -9.50
N ASP A 176 12.70 2.69 -9.90
CA ASP A 176 11.73 2.29 -10.92
C ASP A 176 10.29 2.36 -10.38
N PHE A 177 10.06 2.01 -9.11
CA PHE A 177 8.75 2.18 -8.46
C PHE A 177 8.41 3.64 -8.17
N GLU A 178 9.38 4.45 -7.79
CA GLU A 178 9.17 5.91 -7.66
C GLU A 178 8.84 6.55 -9.00
N ARG A 179 9.49 6.11 -10.10
CA ARG A 179 9.14 6.55 -11.45
C ARG A 179 7.74 6.11 -11.83
N LEU A 180 7.38 4.85 -11.58
CA LEU A 180 6.03 4.34 -11.86
C LEU A 180 4.96 5.11 -11.06
N TYR A 181 5.20 5.31 -9.76
CA TYR A 181 4.34 6.13 -8.91
C TYR A 181 4.20 7.56 -9.46
N ALA A 182 5.31 8.21 -9.81
CA ALA A 182 5.28 9.56 -10.38
C ALA A 182 4.50 9.61 -11.71
N LEU A 183 4.67 8.61 -12.58
CA LEU A 183 3.90 8.48 -13.82
C LEU A 183 2.40 8.29 -13.53
N ILE A 184 2.05 7.44 -12.56
CA ILE A 184 0.65 7.25 -12.13
C ILE A 184 0.07 8.59 -11.65
N VAL A 185 0.77 9.30 -10.77
CA VAL A 185 0.31 10.58 -10.22
C VAL A 185 0.12 11.64 -11.30
N GLN A 186 1.00 11.70 -12.30
CA GLN A 186 0.86 12.63 -13.44
C GLN A 186 -0.36 12.33 -14.32
N VAL A 187 -0.81 11.07 -14.34
CA VAL A 187 -1.89 10.60 -15.21
C VAL A 187 -3.22 10.47 -14.46
N ILE A 188 -3.21 10.45 -13.12
CA ILE A 188 -4.42 10.59 -12.30
C ILE A 188 -5.09 11.90 -12.73
N PRO A 189 -6.32 11.85 -13.24
CA PRO A 189 -7.04 13.05 -13.60
C PRO A 189 -7.15 13.94 -12.36
N GLU A 190 -6.87 15.25 -12.49
CA GLU A 190 -6.97 16.16 -11.35
C GLU A 190 -8.38 16.08 -10.75
N ALA A 191 -8.45 15.76 -9.47
CA ALA A 191 -9.66 15.99 -8.69
C ALA A 191 -9.90 17.50 -8.68
N GLN A 192 -10.86 17.98 -9.47
CA GLN A 192 -11.31 19.36 -9.33
C GLN A 192 -11.93 19.49 -7.93
N ALA A 193 -11.25 20.26 -7.07
CA ALA A 193 -11.70 20.62 -5.73
C ALA A 193 -13.02 21.40 -5.76
#